data_AF-A0AA43TK95-F1
#
_entry.id   AF-A0AA43TK95-F1
#
_cell.length_a   1.000
_cell.length_b   1.000
_cell.length_c   1.000
_cell.angle_alpha   90.00
_cell.angle_beta   90.00
_cell.angle_gamma   90.00
#
_symmetry.space_group_name_H-M   'P 1'
#
loop_
_entity.id
_entity.type
_entity.pdbx_description
1 polymer ?
#
loop_
_entity_poly.entity_id
_entity_poly.type
_entity_poly.pdbx_seq_one_letter_code
_entity_poly.pdbx_strand_id
1 'polypeptide(L)'
;MNAYDLGRWASLTGLVILLSACETPTPPTSEPPPPPPPKQVGDPLVIKGRELFFKETFNGNGRTCGTCHREDHNLTIDAAFIATLPKNDPLFVAEFNPALAKNFENPKLMREFGLILENQDGPDTFNMRSVPHVFAQRVSIASNPNNRFHCFSDTQCPRTGWSGDGAPGTQDLKAFATGAVIQHFTKSLSRVVGVDFRLPTEAELIAMEAYQLSEGRQEDLQLPLPLKSVVAAKGQEIFNSPTQGKCAFCHFNAGANVGPGSPLGQGNLNFNTGVQDLPDQPEDLAGEPNNKDDGLGTPGDGTFNTPSLVEAADTGPFFHNHSVATIEGAVAFYNGDAFNNSPAGQAIRGGASKAINLDATQMVSVAAFLRVINALHNIDELDDMLGAVARNEYLDGEHPEQVIKRSLNDIDDAIMALAGGSLHPDAVSDFKETRALVEEAVQYPSRRIKLAARAQTVIARAKSHIVS
;
A
#
# COMPACT_ATOMS: atom_id res chain seq x y z
N MET A 1 -64.86 52.78 -12.98
CA MET A 1 -64.92 54.00 -13.81
C MET A 1 -63.54 54.22 -14.42
N ASN A 2 -63.45 54.14 -15.75
CA ASN A 2 -62.59 54.84 -16.74
C ASN A 2 -61.17 55.32 -16.35
N ALA A 3 -60.15 55.39 -17.22
CA ALA A 3 -59.91 55.03 -18.61
C ALA A 3 -58.43 55.40 -18.94
N TYR A 4 -57.83 54.64 -19.86
CA TYR A 4 -56.84 54.99 -20.91
C TYR A 4 -55.83 56.16 -20.78
N ASP A 5 -54.53 55.78 -20.86
CA ASP A 5 -53.57 56.07 -21.96
C ASP A 5 -53.23 57.52 -22.40
N LEU A 6 -51.92 57.84 -22.47
CA LEU A 6 -51.21 58.48 -23.62
C LEU A 6 -49.81 59.05 -23.26
N GLY A 7 -48.76 58.38 -23.75
CA GLY A 7 -47.68 58.88 -24.63
C GLY A 7 -46.86 60.18 -24.41
N ARG A 8 -45.52 59.97 -24.35
CA ARG A 8 -44.36 60.79 -24.81
C ARG A 8 -44.00 62.04 -23.97
N TRP A 9 -42.74 62.40 -23.66
CA TRP A 9 -41.55 62.62 -24.51
C TRP A 9 -40.22 62.51 -23.72
N ALA A 10 -39.13 62.36 -24.47
CA ALA A 10 -37.76 62.05 -24.06
C ALA A 10 -37.04 63.05 -23.14
N SER A 11 -36.10 62.51 -22.36
CA SER A 11 -34.79 63.13 -22.09
C SER A 11 -33.76 62.03 -21.85
N LEU A 12 -32.78 61.93 -22.76
CA LEU A 12 -31.56 61.15 -22.59
C LEU A 12 -30.74 61.76 -21.45
N THR A 13 -30.49 61.01 -20.39
CA THR A 13 -29.34 61.21 -19.51
C THR A 13 -28.70 59.86 -19.28
N GLY A 14 -27.43 59.75 -19.71
CA GLY A 14 -26.67 58.51 -19.73
C GLY A 14 -26.50 57.92 -18.34
N LEU A 15 -26.95 56.68 -18.19
CA LEU A 15 -26.64 55.83 -17.06
C LEU A 15 -25.46 54.94 -17.47
N VAL A 16 -24.29 55.18 -16.88
CA VAL A 16 -23.15 54.26 -16.96
C VAL A 16 -23.56 52.99 -16.21
N ILE A 17 -23.86 51.93 -16.95
CA ILE A 17 -24.05 50.59 -16.39
C ILE A 17 -22.64 50.06 -16.08
N LEU A 18 -22.24 50.13 -14.82
CA LEU A 18 -21.20 49.26 -14.29
C LEU A 18 -21.73 47.82 -14.37
N LEU A 19 -21.34 47.10 -15.41
CA LEU A 19 -21.44 45.65 -15.47
C LEU A 19 -20.59 45.10 -14.33
N SER A 20 -21.23 44.86 -13.18
CA SER A 20 -20.66 43.99 -12.16
C SER A 20 -20.63 42.60 -12.79
N ALA A 21 -19.46 42.22 -13.32
CA ALA A 21 -19.21 40.84 -13.68
C ALA A 21 -19.38 40.03 -12.39
N CYS A 22 -20.44 39.23 -12.32
CA CYS A 22 -20.42 38.07 -11.44
C CYS A 22 -19.27 37.21 -11.94
N GLU A 23 -18.14 37.24 -11.24
CA GLU A 23 -17.15 36.18 -11.34
C GLU A 23 -17.87 34.89 -10.97
N THR A 24 -18.25 34.12 -12.00
CA THR A 24 -18.56 32.70 -11.82
C THR A 24 -17.31 32.08 -11.19
N PRO A 25 -17.41 31.41 -10.03
CA PRO A 25 -16.27 30.71 -9.47
C PRO A 25 -15.77 29.75 -10.54
N THR A 26 -14.52 29.93 -10.97
CA THR A 26 -13.82 28.91 -11.73
C THR A 26 -13.91 27.61 -10.93
N PRO A 27 -14.35 26.49 -11.52
CA PRO A 27 -14.31 25.21 -10.82
C PRO A 27 -12.86 24.97 -10.39
N PRO A 28 -12.60 24.47 -9.17
CA PRO A 28 -11.23 24.26 -8.72
C PRO A 28 -10.56 23.25 -9.65
N THR A 29 -9.60 23.75 -10.43
CA THR A 29 -8.57 22.95 -11.05
C THR A 29 -7.59 22.55 -9.95
N SER A 30 -8.00 21.67 -9.04
CA SER A 30 -7.11 21.21 -7.97
C SER A 30 -6.86 19.73 -8.17
N GLU A 31 -5.98 19.43 -9.13
CA GLU A 31 -5.13 18.25 -8.94
C GLU A 31 -4.46 18.41 -7.57
N PRO A 32 -4.44 17.36 -6.72
CA PRO A 32 -3.76 17.43 -5.44
C PRO A 32 -2.29 17.84 -5.67
N PRO A 33 -1.70 18.62 -4.74
CA PRO A 33 -0.31 19.04 -4.89
C PRO A 33 0.59 17.82 -5.09
N PRO A 34 1.56 17.88 -6.03
CA PRO A 34 2.42 16.74 -6.28
C PRO A 34 3.21 16.40 -5.01
N PRO A 35 3.50 15.11 -4.75
CA PRO A 35 4.32 14.73 -3.62
C PRO A 35 5.70 15.43 -3.70
N PRO A 36 6.33 15.76 -2.56
CA PRO A 36 7.68 16.31 -2.54
C PRO A 36 8.62 15.44 -3.38
N PRO A 37 9.64 15.96 -4.07
CA PRO A 37 10.48 15.17 -4.99
C PRO A 37 11.04 13.90 -4.31
N PRO A 38 11.27 12.81 -5.06
CA PRO A 38 11.84 11.59 -4.50
C PRO A 38 13.15 11.90 -3.78
N LYS A 39 13.31 11.35 -2.58
CA LYS A 39 14.55 11.49 -1.82
C LYS A 39 15.48 10.37 -2.22
N GLN A 40 16.75 10.69 -2.45
CA GLN A 40 17.76 9.70 -2.78
C GLN A 40 18.06 8.82 -1.56
N VAL A 41 18.55 7.61 -1.82
CA VAL A 41 19.14 6.74 -0.79
C VAL A 41 20.17 7.56 0.01
N GLY A 42 20.05 7.55 1.33
CA GLY A 42 20.94 8.29 2.22
C GLY A 42 20.50 9.69 2.64
N ASP A 43 19.30 10.14 2.26
CA ASP A 43 18.75 11.41 2.75
C ASP A 43 18.66 11.42 4.30
N PRO A 44 19.26 12.41 5.01
CA PRO A 44 19.29 12.42 6.47
C PRO A 44 17.91 12.41 7.14
N LEU A 45 16.89 12.98 6.48
CA LEU A 45 15.53 12.99 7.01
C LEU A 45 14.89 11.60 6.90
N VAL A 46 15.12 10.90 5.78
CA VAL A 46 14.69 9.50 5.58
C VAL A 46 15.35 8.59 6.61
N ILE A 47 16.66 8.74 6.81
CA ILE A 47 17.41 7.97 7.81
C ILE A 47 16.85 8.22 9.22
N LYS A 48 16.58 9.48 9.56
CA LYS A 48 15.96 9.80 10.85
C LYS A 48 14.56 9.19 10.98
N GLY A 49 13.77 9.24 9.91
CA GLY A 49 12.46 8.61 9.84
C GLY A 49 12.51 7.11 10.08
N ARG A 50 13.42 6.43 9.39
CA ARG A 50 13.68 4.99 9.54
C ARG A 50 14.09 4.66 10.98
N GLU A 51 15.00 5.43 11.56
CA GLU A 51 15.41 5.24 12.96
C GLU A 51 14.21 5.32 13.91
N LEU A 52 13.37 6.33 13.75
CA LEU A 52 12.15 6.49 14.56
C LEU A 52 11.20 5.31 14.34
N PHE A 53 10.93 4.95 13.08
CA PHE A 53 10.00 3.89 12.70
C PHE A 53 10.35 2.53 13.36
N PHE A 54 11.63 2.17 13.40
CA PHE A 54 12.08 0.88 13.93
C PHE A 54 12.51 0.89 15.40
N LYS A 55 12.86 2.04 15.98
CA LYS A 55 13.45 2.10 17.34
C LYS A 55 12.66 2.94 18.34
N GLU A 56 11.82 3.87 17.91
CA GLU A 56 11.08 4.72 18.85
C GLU A 56 9.85 3.98 19.38
N THR A 57 9.72 3.98 20.71
CA THR A 57 8.62 3.32 21.43
C THR A 57 7.59 4.32 21.92
N PHE A 58 7.84 5.62 21.74
CA PHE A 58 7.00 6.73 22.18
C PHE A 58 6.59 6.59 23.65
N ASN A 59 7.53 6.16 24.51
CA ASN A 59 7.28 5.87 25.93
C ASN A 59 6.11 4.90 26.18
N GLY A 60 5.80 4.04 25.21
CA GLY A 60 4.67 3.13 25.20
C GLY A 60 4.95 1.77 25.82
N ASN A 61 4.23 0.76 25.33
CA ASN A 61 4.27 -0.63 25.77
C ASN A 61 5.47 -1.44 25.24
N GLY A 62 6.39 -0.80 24.52
CA GLY A 62 7.58 -1.43 23.95
C GLY A 62 7.46 -1.79 22.47
N ARG A 63 6.26 -1.69 21.86
CA ARG A 63 6.10 -1.76 20.40
C ARG A 63 6.80 -0.57 19.72
N THR A 64 7.20 -0.79 18.48
CA THR A 64 7.61 0.22 17.49
C THR A 64 6.78 0.01 16.22
N CYS A 65 6.84 0.90 15.23
CA CYS A 65 6.14 0.66 13.94
C CYS A 65 6.67 -0.63 13.31
N GLY A 66 7.99 -0.85 13.43
CA GLY A 66 8.70 -2.06 13.07
C GLY A 66 8.34 -3.34 13.84
N THR A 67 7.41 -3.30 14.80
CA THR A 67 6.88 -4.53 15.41
C THR A 67 5.89 -5.24 14.48
N CYS A 68 5.12 -4.47 13.70
CA CYS A 68 4.14 -4.98 12.75
C CYS A 68 4.59 -4.78 11.29
N HIS A 69 5.36 -3.73 11.00
CA HIS A 69 5.91 -3.46 9.67
C HIS A 69 7.38 -3.87 9.63
N ARG A 70 7.65 -5.18 9.55
CA ARG A 70 9.00 -5.74 9.74
C ARG A 70 9.92 -5.45 8.55
N GLU A 71 11.09 -4.89 8.81
CA GLU A 71 12.08 -4.59 7.78
C GLU A 71 12.62 -5.83 7.06
N ASP A 72 12.66 -6.95 7.78
CA ASP A 72 13.11 -8.25 7.28
C ASP A 72 11.97 -9.13 6.75
N HIS A 73 10.77 -8.57 6.60
CA HIS A 73 9.58 -9.28 6.14
C HIS A 73 8.62 -8.34 5.39
N ASN A 74 9.14 -7.62 4.39
CA ASN A 74 8.37 -6.82 3.43
C ASN A 74 7.41 -5.80 4.06
N LEU A 75 7.79 -5.26 5.21
CA LEU A 75 7.04 -4.27 5.99
C LEU A 75 5.62 -4.74 6.34
N THR A 76 5.45 -6.06 6.48
CA THR A 76 4.22 -6.74 6.91
C THR A 76 4.56 -7.89 7.87
N ILE A 77 3.56 -8.70 8.24
CA ILE A 77 3.68 -9.89 9.07
C ILE A 77 2.71 -10.96 8.56
N ASP A 78 3.08 -12.22 8.74
CA ASP A 78 2.19 -13.36 8.54
C ASP A 78 2.36 -14.38 9.68
N ALA A 79 1.50 -15.41 9.68
CA ALA A 79 1.54 -16.45 10.72
C ALA A 79 2.88 -17.22 10.75
N ALA A 80 3.50 -17.45 9.60
CA ALA A 80 4.77 -18.17 9.52
C ALA A 80 5.91 -17.35 10.15
N PHE A 81 5.97 -16.05 9.84
CA PHE A 81 6.88 -15.11 10.45
C PHE A 81 6.67 -15.00 11.96
N ILE A 82 5.42 -14.79 12.39
CA ILE A 82 5.05 -14.66 13.81
C ILE A 82 5.46 -15.88 14.63
N ALA A 83 5.41 -17.08 14.04
CA ALA A 83 5.84 -18.31 14.70
C ALA A 83 7.35 -18.36 14.98
N THR A 84 8.16 -17.54 14.31
CA THR A 84 9.62 -17.45 14.55
C THR A 84 9.98 -16.51 15.72
N LEU A 85 9.05 -15.64 16.13
CA LEU A 85 9.33 -14.60 17.11
C LEU A 85 9.46 -15.16 18.54
N PRO A 86 10.33 -14.57 19.38
CA PRO A 86 10.45 -14.97 20.77
C PRO A 86 9.18 -14.62 21.54
N LYS A 87 8.84 -15.41 22.57
CA LYS A 87 7.60 -15.22 23.37
C LYS A 87 7.47 -13.85 24.05
N ASN A 88 8.58 -13.14 24.24
CA ASN A 88 8.63 -11.82 24.84
C ASN A 88 8.75 -10.69 23.80
N ASP A 89 8.57 -10.98 22.51
CA ASP A 89 8.50 -9.95 21.47
C ASP A 89 7.35 -8.95 21.78
N PRO A 90 7.55 -7.63 21.62
CA PRO A 90 6.51 -6.63 21.84
C PRO A 90 5.22 -6.83 21.03
N LEU A 91 5.26 -7.59 19.93
CA LEU A 91 4.05 -8.00 19.21
C LEU A 91 3.08 -8.72 20.15
N PHE A 92 3.60 -9.52 21.08
CA PHE A 92 2.82 -10.34 22.03
C PHE A 92 2.51 -9.63 23.35
N VAL A 93 2.65 -8.30 23.44
CA VAL A 93 2.50 -7.56 24.70
C VAL A 93 1.16 -7.80 25.41
N ALA A 94 0.09 -8.09 24.66
CA ALA A 94 -1.21 -8.48 25.21
C ALA A 94 -1.17 -9.78 26.04
N GLU A 95 -0.28 -10.71 25.67
CA GLU A 95 -0.15 -12.02 26.32
C GLU A 95 0.53 -11.93 27.70
N PHE A 96 1.29 -10.85 27.98
CA PHE A 96 2.08 -10.71 29.21
C PHE A 96 1.92 -9.38 29.95
N ASN A 97 1.20 -8.39 29.41
CA ASN A 97 0.80 -7.18 30.14
C ASN A 97 -0.67 -7.29 30.59
N PRO A 98 -0.96 -7.46 31.90
CA PRO A 98 -2.33 -7.58 32.40
C PRO A 98 -3.25 -6.40 32.06
N ALA A 99 -2.71 -5.19 31.89
CA ALA A 99 -3.48 -4.00 31.54
C ALA A 99 -3.96 -4.01 30.07
N LEU A 100 -3.45 -4.93 29.25
CA LEU A 100 -3.76 -5.10 27.83
C LEU A 100 -4.32 -6.50 27.52
N ALA A 101 -4.62 -7.32 28.53
CA ALA A 101 -4.99 -8.73 28.34
C ALA A 101 -6.37 -8.95 27.68
N LYS A 102 -7.16 -7.88 27.48
CA LYS A 102 -8.50 -7.96 26.89
C LYS A 102 -8.70 -6.78 25.94
N ASN A 103 -9.28 -7.02 24.76
CA ASN A 103 -9.65 -5.99 23.78
C ASN A 103 -8.49 -5.07 23.32
N PHE A 104 -7.25 -5.54 23.45
CA PHE A 104 -6.07 -4.90 22.84
C PHE A 104 -5.56 -5.70 21.63
N GLU A 105 -5.71 -7.03 21.70
CA GLU A 105 -5.33 -7.97 20.62
C GLU A 105 -6.21 -9.22 20.71
N ASN A 106 -6.34 -9.96 19.62
CA ASN A 106 -6.76 -11.36 19.65
C ASN A 106 -5.55 -12.28 19.38
N PRO A 107 -4.90 -12.83 20.43
CA PRO A 107 -3.71 -13.66 20.25
C PRO A 107 -3.90 -14.86 19.33
N LYS A 108 -5.11 -15.42 19.25
CA LYS A 108 -5.37 -16.57 18.39
C LYS A 108 -5.29 -16.18 16.92
N LEU A 109 -6.04 -15.15 16.51
CA LEU A 109 -6.06 -14.67 15.12
C LEU A 109 -4.72 -14.04 14.70
N MET A 110 -4.04 -13.36 15.62
CA MET A 110 -2.68 -12.88 15.39
C MET A 110 -1.72 -14.04 15.12
N ARG A 111 -1.74 -15.10 15.92
CA ARG A 111 -0.82 -16.25 15.78
C ARG A 111 -1.13 -17.12 14.56
N GLU A 112 -2.41 -17.39 14.30
CA GLU A 112 -2.84 -18.33 13.26
C GLU A 112 -2.94 -17.68 11.87
N PHE A 113 -3.26 -16.38 11.79
CA PHE A 113 -3.52 -15.69 10.52
C PHE A 113 -2.70 -14.42 10.32
N GLY A 114 -1.93 -13.95 11.32
CA GLY A 114 -1.20 -12.68 11.22
C GLY A 114 -2.12 -11.46 11.18
N LEU A 115 -3.28 -11.54 11.83
CA LEU A 115 -4.22 -10.42 11.94
C LEU A 115 -4.01 -9.64 13.24
N ILE A 116 -4.08 -8.32 13.14
CA ILE A 116 -4.00 -7.39 14.25
C ILE A 116 -5.38 -6.81 14.51
N LEU A 117 -5.71 -6.67 15.79
CA LEU A 117 -6.94 -6.04 16.22
C LEU A 117 -6.87 -4.54 15.98
N GLU A 118 -7.75 -4.07 15.09
CA GLU A 118 -7.93 -2.67 14.74
C GLU A 118 -9.18 -2.09 15.40
N ASN A 119 -9.11 -0.80 15.77
CA ASN A 119 -10.22 -0.07 16.39
C ASN A 119 -10.50 1.26 15.67
N GLN A 120 -10.57 1.19 14.34
CA GLN A 120 -10.64 2.33 13.43
C GLN A 120 -11.83 3.28 13.72
N ASP A 121 -12.96 2.75 14.18
CA ASP A 121 -14.17 3.54 14.50
C ASP A 121 -14.27 3.93 15.98
N GLY A 122 -13.20 3.74 16.75
CA GLY A 122 -13.14 4.07 18.17
C GLY A 122 -12.89 2.85 19.08
N PRO A 123 -12.80 3.05 20.40
CA PRO A 123 -12.30 2.05 21.34
C PRO A 123 -13.26 0.90 21.66
N ASP A 124 -14.48 0.90 21.13
CA ASP A 124 -15.49 -0.14 21.38
C ASP A 124 -15.88 -0.91 20.09
N THR A 125 -15.34 -0.53 18.94
CA THR A 125 -15.56 -1.19 17.64
C THR A 125 -14.26 -1.84 17.22
N PHE A 126 -14.24 -3.18 17.10
CA PHE A 126 -13.03 -3.94 16.85
C PHE A 126 -13.20 -4.85 15.63
N ASN A 127 -12.23 -4.78 14.74
CA ASN A 127 -12.12 -5.63 13.55
C ASN A 127 -10.71 -6.21 13.48
N MET A 128 -10.55 -7.37 12.84
CA MET A 128 -9.24 -8.00 12.67
C MET A 128 -8.76 -7.73 11.25
N ARG A 129 -7.58 -7.12 11.12
CA ARG A 129 -7.02 -6.76 9.82
C ARG A 129 -5.59 -7.25 9.66
N SER A 130 -5.22 -7.56 8.42
CA SER A 130 -3.84 -7.76 8.04
C SER A 130 -3.04 -6.46 8.15
N VAL A 131 -1.72 -6.55 8.21
CA VAL A 131 -0.85 -5.38 8.20
C VAL A 131 -0.50 -5.03 6.75
N PRO A 132 -0.99 -3.91 6.18
CA PRO A 132 -0.59 -3.53 4.83
C PRO A 132 0.88 -3.12 4.82
N HIS A 133 1.62 -3.47 3.76
CA HIS A 133 2.97 -2.95 3.57
C HIS A 133 2.95 -1.42 3.40
N VAL A 134 4.08 -0.75 3.64
CA VAL A 134 4.20 0.71 3.45
C VAL A 134 4.93 1.11 2.16
N PHE A 135 5.21 0.14 1.28
CA PHE A 135 5.78 0.43 -0.05
C PHE A 135 4.87 1.31 -0.92
N ALA A 136 5.51 2.12 -1.76
CA ALA A 136 4.89 2.89 -2.84
C ALA A 136 3.82 3.89 -2.39
N GLN A 137 3.78 4.26 -1.10
CA GLN A 137 2.75 5.16 -0.57
C GLN A 137 2.73 6.50 -1.28
N ARG A 138 3.90 7.01 -1.70
CA ARG A 138 4.07 8.22 -2.51
C ARG A 138 3.11 8.32 -3.70
N VAL A 139 2.85 7.20 -4.34
CA VAL A 139 2.12 7.10 -5.60
C VAL A 139 0.83 6.30 -5.44
N SER A 140 0.54 5.80 -4.24
CA SER A 140 -0.58 4.86 -4.01
C SER A 140 -1.66 5.37 -3.07
N ILE A 141 -1.44 6.47 -2.35
CA ILE A 141 -2.39 6.93 -1.32
C ILE A 141 -3.23 8.13 -1.75
N ALA A 142 -2.86 8.84 -2.82
CA ALA A 142 -3.56 10.06 -3.21
C ALA A 142 -4.83 9.77 -4.01
N SER A 143 -5.96 10.33 -3.56
CA SER A 143 -7.23 10.36 -4.30
C SER A 143 -7.54 11.77 -4.80
N ASN A 144 -8.38 11.89 -5.83
CA ASN A 144 -8.93 13.18 -6.26
C ASN A 144 -9.95 13.70 -5.22
N PRO A 145 -9.79 14.91 -4.66
CA PRO A 145 -10.74 15.49 -3.70
C PRO A 145 -12.18 15.65 -4.24
N ASN A 146 -12.34 15.73 -5.56
CA ASN A 146 -13.64 15.81 -6.22
C ASN A 146 -14.32 14.45 -6.40
N ASN A 147 -13.65 13.35 -6.04
CA ASN A 147 -14.31 12.05 -5.97
C ASN A 147 -15.37 12.14 -4.87
N ARG A 148 -16.62 11.81 -5.23
CA ARG A 148 -17.85 12.22 -4.52
C ARG A 148 -18.05 11.64 -3.11
N PHE A 149 -17.05 11.01 -2.50
CA PHE A 149 -17.19 10.29 -1.24
C PHE A 149 -15.90 10.35 -0.38
N HIS A 150 -16.08 10.76 0.88
CA HIS A 150 -15.17 10.59 2.02
C HIS A 150 -13.78 11.26 1.98
N CYS A 151 -13.64 12.43 1.35
CA CYS A 151 -12.40 13.21 1.47
C CYS A 151 -12.44 14.15 2.68
N PHE A 152 -11.31 14.25 3.40
CA PHE A 152 -11.15 15.18 4.53
C PHE A 152 -11.36 16.65 4.13
N SER A 153 -10.89 17.04 2.95
CA SER A 153 -11.03 18.41 2.45
C SER A 153 -11.20 18.46 0.93
N ASP A 154 -11.62 19.61 0.43
CA ASP A 154 -11.73 19.91 -1.01
C ASP A 154 -10.38 19.90 -1.74
N THR A 155 -9.25 19.78 -1.02
CA THR A 155 -7.89 19.86 -1.58
C THR A 155 -7.01 18.67 -1.24
N GLN A 156 -7.39 17.83 -0.26
CA GLN A 156 -6.62 16.67 0.17
C GLN A 156 -7.54 15.47 0.42
N CYS A 157 -7.19 14.34 -0.20
CA CYS A 157 -7.90 13.07 -0.03
C CYS A 157 -6.91 11.89 0.03
N PRO A 158 -6.00 11.85 1.02
CA PRO A 158 -5.18 10.66 1.26
C PRO A 158 -6.05 9.48 1.68
N ARG A 159 -5.69 8.28 1.20
CA ARG A 159 -6.29 7.00 1.54
C ARG A 159 -5.19 6.06 1.98
N THR A 160 -4.96 6.05 3.29
CA THR A 160 -4.05 5.12 3.97
C THR A 160 -4.88 4.09 4.74
N GLY A 161 -4.28 2.94 5.07
CA GLY A 161 -5.00 1.84 5.70
C GLY A 161 -5.95 1.09 4.76
N TRP A 162 -6.50 -0.01 5.25
CA TRP A 162 -7.33 -0.92 4.47
C TRP A 162 -8.67 -0.36 4.07
N SER A 163 -9.24 0.62 4.78
CA SER A 163 -10.51 1.25 4.39
C SER A 163 -10.32 2.65 3.84
N GLY A 164 -9.10 3.04 3.47
CA GLY A 164 -8.81 4.41 3.08
C GLY A 164 -9.23 5.39 4.18
N ASP A 165 -9.24 4.87 5.40
CA ASP A 165 -9.78 5.46 6.63
C ASP A 165 -8.86 6.53 7.19
N GLY A 166 -7.64 6.60 6.66
CA GLY A 166 -6.66 7.52 7.16
C GLY A 166 -6.38 7.22 8.61
N ALA A 167 -5.94 8.25 9.30
CA ALA A 167 -6.00 8.31 10.75
C ALA A 167 -6.80 9.50 11.20
N PRO A 168 -7.22 9.51 12.48
CA PRO A 168 -7.95 10.63 13.06
C PRO A 168 -7.36 11.99 12.68
N GLY A 169 -8.23 12.95 12.37
CA GLY A 169 -7.81 14.31 12.00
C GLY A 169 -7.67 14.50 10.50
N THR A 170 -6.50 14.96 10.02
CA THR A 170 -6.25 15.37 8.62
C THR A 170 -6.13 14.22 7.62
N GLN A 171 -6.21 12.96 8.10
CA GLN A 171 -6.18 11.72 7.31
C GLN A 171 -4.89 11.46 6.51
N ASP A 172 -3.90 12.35 6.61
CA ASP A 172 -2.58 12.17 5.99
C ASP A 172 -1.70 11.13 6.73
N LEU A 173 -0.50 10.85 6.19
CA LEU A 173 0.43 9.88 6.78
C LEU A 173 0.91 10.28 8.19
N LYS A 174 0.99 11.58 8.49
CA LYS A 174 1.42 12.06 9.82
C LYS A 174 0.32 11.85 10.86
N ALA A 175 -0.92 12.11 10.48
CA ALA A 175 -2.08 11.68 11.25
C ALA A 175 -2.02 10.16 11.45
N PHE A 176 -1.68 9.39 10.40
CA PHE A 176 -1.61 7.92 10.44
C PHE A 176 -0.69 7.39 11.52
N ALA A 177 0.54 7.90 11.54
CA ALA A 177 1.49 7.59 12.59
C ALA A 177 0.97 7.97 13.99
N THR A 178 0.25 9.09 14.12
CA THR A 178 -0.34 9.52 15.40
C THR A 178 -1.42 8.56 15.89
N GLY A 179 -2.35 8.16 15.00
CA GLY A 179 -3.39 7.18 15.31
C GLY A 179 -2.81 5.83 15.71
N ALA A 180 -1.81 5.34 14.95
CA ALA A 180 -1.11 4.10 15.24
C ALA A 180 -0.44 4.13 16.63
N VAL A 181 0.18 5.25 17.05
CA VAL A 181 0.73 5.37 18.41
C VAL A 181 -0.35 5.30 19.48
N ILE A 182 -1.46 6.03 19.32
CA ILE A 182 -2.58 6.03 20.27
C ILE A 182 -3.15 4.62 20.45
N GLN A 183 -3.25 3.88 19.35
CA GLN A 183 -3.89 2.58 19.28
C GLN A 183 -2.97 1.41 19.67
N HIS A 184 -1.73 1.40 19.20
CA HIS A 184 -0.88 0.22 19.30
C HIS A 184 0.20 0.33 20.37
N PHE A 185 0.51 1.54 20.87
CA PHE A 185 1.63 1.75 21.79
C PHE A 185 1.20 1.93 23.25
N THR A 186 -0.11 1.92 23.51
CA THR A 186 -0.64 2.17 24.85
C THR A 186 -0.22 1.11 25.87
N LYS A 187 0.10 1.54 27.09
CA LYS A 187 0.38 0.64 28.23
C LYS A 187 -0.89 0.09 28.89
N SER A 188 -2.02 0.77 28.75
CA SER A 188 -3.34 0.35 29.23
C SER A 188 -4.45 0.74 28.24
N LEU A 189 -5.62 0.10 28.34
CA LEU A 189 -6.77 0.45 27.49
C LEU A 189 -7.33 1.87 27.73
N SER A 190 -6.83 2.60 28.73
CA SER A 190 -7.22 3.99 28.99
C SER A 190 -6.69 4.96 27.92
N ARG A 191 -5.61 4.59 27.24
CA ARG A 191 -5.00 5.34 26.13
C ARG A 191 -4.69 6.80 26.45
N VAL A 192 -4.17 7.06 27.65
CA VAL A 192 -3.94 8.41 28.15
C VAL A 192 -2.58 8.93 27.71
N VAL A 193 -2.58 10.00 26.91
CA VAL A 193 -1.37 10.73 26.50
C VAL A 193 -0.60 11.22 27.73
N GLY A 194 0.72 11.00 27.74
CA GLY A 194 1.64 11.32 28.83
C GLY A 194 1.70 10.27 29.95
N VAL A 195 0.78 9.30 29.96
CA VAL A 195 0.75 8.20 30.94
C VAL A 195 1.07 6.88 30.24
N ASP A 196 0.26 6.53 29.25
CA ASP A 196 0.36 5.28 28.51
C ASP A 196 1.38 5.37 27.36
N PHE A 197 1.52 6.54 26.73
CA PHE A 197 2.44 6.84 25.63
C PHE A 197 2.62 8.37 25.52
N ARG A 198 3.64 8.84 24.78
CA ARG A 198 3.72 10.24 24.30
C ARG A 198 3.31 10.29 22.83
N LEU A 199 2.80 11.42 22.37
CA LEU A 199 2.60 11.62 20.93
C LEU A 199 3.95 11.87 20.24
N PRO A 200 4.09 11.49 18.95
CA PRO A 200 5.17 11.97 18.11
C PRO A 200 5.16 13.50 18.02
N THR A 201 6.32 14.12 17.99
CA THR A 201 6.47 15.54 17.69
C THR A 201 6.33 15.79 16.18
N GLU A 202 6.04 17.03 15.78
CA GLU A 202 5.93 17.37 14.35
C GLU A 202 7.21 17.01 13.56
N ALA A 203 8.38 17.23 14.14
CA ALA A 203 9.65 16.87 13.49
C ALA A 203 9.82 15.35 13.31
N GLU A 204 9.35 14.56 14.28
CA GLU A 204 9.35 13.10 14.19
C GLU A 204 8.35 12.61 13.13
N LEU A 205 7.17 13.22 13.06
CA LEU A 205 6.16 12.91 12.03
C LEU A 205 6.67 13.22 10.62
N ILE A 206 7.28 14.38 10.41
CA ILE A 206 7.89 14.76 9.12
C ILE A 206 9.00 13.77 8.73
N ALA A 207 9.82 13.33 9.68
CA ALA A 207 10.87 12.36 9.41
C ALA A 207 10.28 10.99 9.04
N MET A 208 9.32 10.47 9.81
CA MET A 208 8.67 9.18 9.52
C MET A 208 7.88 9.21 8.22
N GLU A 209 7.22 10.32 7.87
CA GLU A 209 6.56 10.49 6.57
C GLU A 209 7.59 10.46 5.44
N ALA A 210 8.72 11.14 5.59
CA ALA A 210 9.78 11.11 4.58
C ALA A 210 10.32 9.68 4.34
N TYR A 211 10.48 8.89 5.41
CA TYR A 211 10.84 7.48 5.29
C TYR A 211 9.77 6.65 4.59
N GLN A 212 8.52 6.71 5.06
CA GLN A 212 7.44 5.93 4.44
C GLN A 212 7.24 6.27 2.94
N LEU A 213 7.39 7.54 2.56
CA LEU A 213 7.31 7.97 1.16
C LEU A 213 8.53 7.56 0.32
N SER A 214 9.66 7.21 0.93
CA SER A 214 10.84 6.71 0.21
C SER A 214 10.79 5.21 -0.05
N GLU A 215 9.96 4.45 0.67
CA GLU A 215 9.93 2.99 0.53
C GLU A 215 9.21 2.57 -0.77
N GLY A 216 9.85 1.69 -1.53
CA GLY A 216 9.33 1.14 -2.77
C GLY A 216 9.32 2.15 -3.93
N ARG A 217 8.59 1.80 -4.98
CA ARG A 217 8.59 2.57 -6.24
C ARG A 217 8.19 4.04 -6.03
N GLN A 218 8.90 4.90 -6.76
CA GLN A 218 8.68 6.35 -6.73
C GLN A 218 7.77 6.85 -7.87
N GLU A 219 7.45 5.97 -8.83
CA GLU A 219 6.61 6.23 -10.00
C GLU A 219 5.73 4.98 -10.30
N ASP A 220 4.60 5.18 -11.00
CA ASP A 220 3.81 4.07 -11.53
C ASP A 220 4.50 3.47 -12.77
N LEU A 221 4.36 2.15 -12.96
CA LEU A 221 4.75 1.49 -14.20
C LEU A 221 4.02 2.12 -15.40
N GLN A 222 4.54 1.89 -16.60
CA GLN A 222 3.83 2.20 -17.84
C GLN A 222 3.58 0.90 -18.58
N LEU A 223 2.37 0.36 -18.45
CA LEU A 223 1.98 -0.86 -19.15
C LEU A 223 1.55 -0.54 -20.59
N PRO A 224 1.78 -1.46 -21.55
CA PRO A 224 2.40 -2.79 -21.39
C PRO A 224 3.93 -2.76 -21.36
N LEU A 225 4.52 -3.65 -20.56
CA LEU A 225 5.95 -3.93 -20.52
C LEU A 225 6.38 -4.95 -21.61
N PRO A 226 7.63 -4.89 -22.09
CA PRO A 226 8.15 -5.80 -23.09
C PRO A 226 8.66 -7.12 -22.46
N LEU A 227 7.72 -7.92 -21.94
CA LEU A 227 8.00 -9.15 -21.20
C LEU A 227 8.48 -10.30 -22.12
N LYS A 228 9.56 -10.99 -21.74
CA LYS A 228 10.08 -12.16 -22.47
C LYS A 228 9.29 -13.45 -22.21
N SER A 229 8.72 -13.60 -21.01
CA SER A 229 7.89 -14.76 -20.68
C SER A 229 6.57 -14.66 -21.44
N VAL A 230 6.29 -15.62 -22.32
CA VAL A 230 5.03 -15.69 -23.07
C VAL A 230 3.82 -15.84 -22.15
N VAL A 231 3.99 -16.50 -21.00
CA VAL A 231 2.92 -16.70 -20.00
C VAL A 231 2.63 -15.39 -19.27
N ALA A 232 3.67 -14.65 -18.86
CA ALA A 232 3.51 -13.35 -18.21
C ALA A 232 3.01 -12.27 -19.18
N ALA A 233 3.48 -12.27 -20.43
CA ALA A 233 2.95 -11.41 -21.49
C ALA A 233 1.45 -11.67 -21.71
N LYS A 234 1.02 -12.94 -21.70
CA LYS A 234 -0.40 -13.28 -21.77
C LYS A 234 -1.18 -12.78 -20.56
N GLY A 235 -0.59 -12.87 -19.36
CA GLY A 235 -1.15 -12.31 -18.14
C GLY A 235 -1.39 -10.82 -18.21
N GLN A 236 -0.40 -10.07 -18.71
CA GLN A 236 -0.50 -8.63 -18.93
C GLN A 236 -1.62 -8.25 -19.90
N GLU A 237 -1.82 -9.02 -20.98
CA GLU A 237 -2.95 -8.82 -21.90
C GLU A 237 -4.30 -8.99 -21.20
N ILE A 238 -4.44 -10.06 -20.40
CA ILE A 238 -5.68 -10.36 -19.67
C ILE A 238 -5.95 -9.29 -18.61
N PHE A 239 -4.91 -8.89 -17.87
CA PHE A 239 -4.94 -7.85 -16.85
C PHE A 239 -5.49 -6.52 -17.38
N ASN A 240 -4.97 -6.08 -18.54
CA ASN A 240 -5.36 -4.84 -19.20
C ASN A 240 -6.65 -4.94 -20.02
N SER A 241 -7.19 -6.15 -20.20
CA SER A 241 -8.38 -6.35 -21.03
C SER A 241 -9.64 -5.82 -20.35
N PRO A 242 -10.39 -4.90 -20.97
CA PRO A 242 -11.66 -4.39 -20.42
C PRO A 242 -12.80 -5.42 -20.49
N THR A 243 -12.56 -6.60 -21.08
CA THR A 243 -13.57 -7.64 -21.28
C THR A 243 -13.24 -8.97 -20.60
N GLN A 244 -11.96 -9.22 -20.32
CA GLN A 244 -11.50 -10.46 -19.67
C GLN A 244 -11.19 -10.21 -18.19
N GLY A 245 -9.93 -9.85 -17.87
CA GLY A 245 -9.47 -9.72 -16.48
C GLY A 245 -9.97 -8.46 -15.79
N LYS A 246 -10.15 -7.35 -16.53
CA LYS A 246 -10.71 -6.09 -16.00
C LYS A 246 -9.92 -5.48 -14.82
N CYS A 247 -8.73 -6.00 -14.52
CA CYS A 247 -7.94 -5.64 -13.35
C CYS A 247 -7.56 -4.15 -13.39
N ALA A 248 -7.22 -3.64 -14.57
CA ALA A 248 -6.81 -2.26 -14.79
C ALA A 248 -7.93 -1.21 -14.56
N PHE A 249 -9.19 -1.61 -14.34
CA PHE A 249 -10.24 -0.65 -13.95
C PHE A 249 -10.00 -0.08 -12.55
N CYS A 250 -9.46 -0.89 -11.64
CA CYS A 250 -9.08 -0.48 -10.28
C CYS A 250 -7.57 -0.30 -10.13
N HIS A 251 -6.78 -1.14 -10.83
CA HIS A 251 -5.33 -1.18 -10.74
C HIS A 251 -4.66 -0.67 -12.02
N PHE A 252 -4.86 0.60 -12.36
CA PHE A 252 -4.25 1.20 -13.54
C PHE A 252 -2.72 1.08 -13.46
N ASN A 253 -2.10 0.62 -14.55
CA ASN A 253 -0.67 0.30 -14.59
C ASN A 253 -0.18 -0.67 -13.48
N ALA A 254 -1.07 -1.54 -12.99
CA ALA A 254 -0.83 -2.43 -11.84
C ALA A 254 -0.58 -1.71 -10.50
N GLY A 255 -0.78 -0.39 -10.44
CA GLY A 255 -0.72 0.38 -9.20
C GLY A 255 -2.01 0.32 -8.40
N ALA A 256 -2.08 1.18 -7.38
CA ALA A 256 -3.22 1.31 -6.46
C ALA A 256 -4.31 2.28 -6.96
N ASN A 257 -4.20 2.77 -8.19
CA ASN A 257 -4.98 3.92 -8.67
C ASN A 257 -5.94 3.54 -9.79
N VAL A 258 -7.10 4.20 -9.80
CA VAL A 258 -7.94 4.30 -10.99
C VAL A 258 -7.35 5.34 -11.94
N GLY A 259 -7.23 4.94 -13.22
CA GLY A 259 -6.63 5.76 -14.26
C GLY A 259 -7.44 7.03 -14.61
N PRO A 260 -6.79 8.07 -15.17
CA PRO A 260 -7.45 9.30 -15.56
C PRO A 260 -8.63 9.08 -16.53
N GLY A 261 -9.73 9.82 -16.32
CA GLY A 261 -10.91 9.74 -17.20
C GLY A 261 -11.81 8.52 -17.00
N SER A 262 -11.52 7.67 -16.00
CA SER A 262 -12.39 6.55 -15.63
C SER A 262 -13.74 7.04 -15.06
N PRO A 263 -14.86 6.36 -15.39
CA PRO A 263 -16.15 6.67 -14.80
C PRO A 263 -16.24 6.33 -13.30
N LEU A 264 -15.30 5.54 -12.76
CA LEU A 264 -15.23 5.22 -11.33
C LEU A 264 -14.66 6.36 -10.49
N GLY A 265 -13.96 7.32 -11.11
CA GLY A 265 -13.19 8.36 -10.43
C GLY A 265 -11.72 8.34 -10.88
N GLN A 266 -10.86 9.00 -10.12
CA GLN A 266 -9.41 9.05 -10.39
C GLN A 266 -8.58 8.98 -9.10
N GLY A 267 -7.43 8.31 -9.19
CA GLY A 267 -6.53 8.12 -8.04
C GLY A 267 -6.92 6.92 -7.21
N ASN A 268 -6.43 6.84 -5.98
CA ASN A 268 -6.71 5.71 -5.11
C ASN A 268 -8.16 5.73 -4.62
N LEU A 269 -8.88 4.62 -4.78
CA LEU A 269 -10.29 4.49 -4.43
C LEU A 269 -10.56 3.26 -3.56
N ASN A 270 -11.64 3.34 -2.79
CA ASN A 270 -12.17 2.19 -2.07
C ASN A 270 -13.24 1.47 -2.88
N PHE A 271 -13.28 0.15 -2.74
CA PHE A 271 -14.28 -0.71 -3.36
C PHE A 271 -14.74 -1.79 -2.40
N ASN A 272 -16.01 -2.16 -2.49
CA ASN A 272 -16.50 -3.40 -1.91
C ASN A 272 -16.35 -4.51 -2.96
N THR A 273 -15.31 -5.34 -2.79
CA THR A 273 -14.99 -6.48 -3.66
C THR A 273 -15.61 -7.79 -3.18
N GLY A 274 -16.35 -7.81 -2.06
CA GLY A 274 -16.96 -9.02 -1.52
C GLY A 274 -16.01 -9.96 -0.78
N VAL A 275 -14.80 -9.53 -0.40
CA VAL A 275 -13.87 -10.36 0.41
C VAL A 275 -14.54 -10.82 1.71
N GLN A 276 -15.28 -9.93 2.35
CA GLN A 276 -16.04 -10.21 3.59
C GLN A 276 -17.29 -11.08 3.35
N ASP A 277 -17.57 -11.48 2.11
CA ASP A 277 -18.63 -12.44 1.74
C ASP A 277 -18.06 -13.83 1.39
N LEU A 278 -16.75 -14.04 1.52
CA LEU A 278 -16.17 -15.38 1.45
C LEU A 278 -16.71 -16.26 2.59
N PRO A 279 -16.98 -17.55 2.33
CA PRO A 279 -17.65 -18.42 3.29
C PRO A 279 -16.77 -18.85 4.47
N ASP A 280 -15.45 -18.92 4.26
CA ASP A 280 -14.48 -19.43 5.24
C ASP A 280 -13.56 -18.28 5.70
N GLN A 281 -14.09 -17.38 6.53
CA GLN A 281 -13.30 -16.27 7.07
C GLN A 281 -12.30 -16.77 8.14
N PRO A 282 -11.17 -16.08 8.33
CA PRO A 282 -10.18 -16.41 9.37
C PRO A 282 -10.80 -16.64 10.76
N GLU A 283 -11.74 -15.79 11.16
CA GLU A 283 -12.47 -15.87 12.42
C GLU A 283 -13.25 -17.18 12.54
N ASP A 284 -13.98 -17.55 11.49
CA ASP A 284 -14.78 -18.78 11.45
C ASP A 284 -13.88 -20.02 11.53
N LEU A 285 -12.76 -20.01 10.81
CA LEU A 285 -11.76 -21.09 10.83
C LEU A 285 -11.06 -21.21 12.19
N ALA A 286 -10.82 -20.09 12.86
CA ALA A 286 -10.30 -20.07 14.23
C ALA A 286 -11.37 -20.38 15.28
N GLY A 287 -12.66 -20.41 14.93
CA GLY A 287 -13.75 -20.51 15.92
C GLY A 287 -13.83 -19.30 16.86
N GLU A 288 -13.40 -18.13 16.38
CA GLU A 288 -13.54 -16.84 17.05
C GLU A 288 -14.81 -16.13 16.58
N PRO A 289 -15.36 -15.17 17.35
CA PRO A 289 -16.51 -14.39 16.90
C PRO A 289 -16.18 -13.60 15.62
N ASN A 290 -16.91 -13.89 14.54
CA ASN A 290 -16.81 -13.16 13.29
C ASN A 290 -17.65 -11.89 13.35
N ASN A 291 -17.03 -10.79 13.76
CA ASN A 291 -17.57 -9.45 13.58
C ASN A 291 -17.12 -8.96 12.20
N LYS A 292 -18.00 -9.10 11.20
CA LYS A 292 -17.71 -8.72 9.82
C LYS A 292 -17.20 -7.27 9.76
N ASP A 293 -16.00 -7.09 9.22
CA ASP A 293 -15.43 -5.76 8.98
C ASP A 293 -16.26 -5.04 7.91
N ASP A 294 -16.98 -4.01 8.33
CA ASP A 294 -17.84 -3.21 7.47
C ASP A 294 -17.14 -1.94 6.95
N GLY A 295 -15.82 -1.85 7.06
CA GLY A 295 -15.03 -0.75 6.52
C GLY A 295 -14.88 0.42 7.49
N LEU A 296 -15.05 1.65 7.01
CA LEU A 296 -14.95 2.88 7.82
C LEU A 296 -16.33 3.44 8.12
N GLY A 297 -16.57 3.80 9.38
CA GLY A 297 -17.78 4.46 9.87
C GLY A 297 -18.58 3.57 10.82
N THR A 298 -19.64 4.13 11.42
CA THR A 298 -20.57 3.35 12.26
C THR A 298 -22.03 3.69 11.91
N PRO A 299 -22.72 2.85 11.10
CA PRO A 299 -22.19 1.68 10.41
C PRO A 299 -21.19 2.05 9.31
N GLY A 300 -20.30 1.11 8.97
CA GLY A 300 -19.32 1.29 7.90
C GLY A 300 -19.93 1.21 6.50
N ASP A 301 -19.18 1.67 5.48
CA ASP A 301 -19.63 1.72 4.08
C ASP A 301 -19.37 0.43 3.27
N GLY A 302 -18.69 -0.55 3.87
CA GLY A 302 -18.34 -1.85 3.32
C GLY A 302 -17.20 -1.81 2.31
N THR A 303 -16.49 -0.69 2.17
CA THR A 303 -15.47 -0.50 1.13
C THR A 303 -14.05 -0.53 1.70
N PHE A 304 -13.11 -1.01 0.87
CA PHE A 304 -11.71 -1.16 1.21
C PHE A 304 -10.83 -0.53 0.13
N ASN A 305 -9.74 0.09 0.56
CA ASN A 305 -8.71 0.72 -0.26
C ASN A 305 -8.09 -0.29 -1.24
N THR A 306 -7.87 0.17 -2.47
CA THR A 306 -7.17 -0.58 -3.51
C THR A 306 -5.66 -0.62 -3.24
N PRO A 307 -5.04 -1.78 -2.95
CA PRO A 307 -3.59 -1.86 -2.76
C PRO A 307 -2.84 -1.82 -4.11
N SER A 308 -1.54 -1.52 -4.06
CA SER A 308 -0.64 -1.65 -5.21
C SER A 308 -0.41 -3.13 -5.54
N LEU A 309 -0.33 -3.49 -6.82
CA LEU A 309 -0.07 -4.88 -7.25
C LEU A 309 1.35 -5.12 -7.75
N VAL A 310 2.16 -4.07 -7.88
CA VAL A 310 3.57 -4.19 -8.28
C VAL A 310 4.36 -4.94 -7.22
N GLU A 311 4.08 -4.69 -5.94
CA GLU A 311 4.75 -5.27 -4.77
C GLU A 311 3.99 -6.47 -4.17
N ALA A 312 3.00 -7.01 -4.88
CA ALA A 312 2.05 -7.95 -4.26
C ALA A 312 2.59 -9.38 -4.10
N ALA A 313 3.51 -9.82 -4.96
CA ALA A 313 3.83 -11.26 -5.02
C ALA A 313 4.70 -11.75 -3.85
N ASP A 314 5.31 -10.84 -3.08
CA ASP A 314 6.13 -11.08 -1.90
C ASP A 314 5.53 -10.52 -0.60
N THR A 315 4.33 -9.95 -0.65
CA THR A 315 3.62 -9.35 0.51
C THR A 315 2.33 -10.08 0.89
N GLY A 316 2.19 -11.33 0.44
CA GLY A 316 1.09 -12.19 0.88
C GLY A 316 1.18 -12.54 2.38
N PRO A 317 0.12 -13.08 3.01
CA PRO A 317 -1.20 -13.39 2.44
C PRO A 317 -2.01 -12.16 1.99
N PHE A 318 -3.11 -12.40 1.29
CA PHE A 318 -3.82 -11.39 0.52
C PHE A 318 -5.13 -10.94 1.17
N PHE A 319 -5.55 -9.74 0.75
CA PHE A 319 -6.70 -8.98 1.25
C PHE A 319 -6.51 -8.44 2.67
N HIS A 320 -7.45 -7.60 3.10
CA HIS A 320 -7.41 -6.93 4.40
C HIS A 320 -7.54 -7.86 5.60
N ASN A 321 -7.74 -9.16 5.38
CA ASN A 321 -7.91 -10.16 6.41
C ASN A 321 -7.11 -11.44 6.17
N HIS A 322 -6.12 -11.45 5.27
CA HIS A 322 -5.29 -12.63 4.97
C HIS A 322 -6.08 -13.90 4.60
N SER A 323 -7.33 -13.77 4.13
CA SER A 323 -8.21 -14.91 3.79
C SER A 323 -7.66 -15.79 2.67
N VAL A 324 -6.70 -15.30 1.88
CA VAL A 324 -6.13 -16.04 0.75
C VAL A 324 -4.60 -16.00 0.79
N ALA A 325 -3.95 -17.17 0.80
CA ALA A 325 -2.51 -17.27 1.03
C ALA A 325 -1.63 -17.01 -0.21
N THR A 326 -2.12 -17.28 -1.42
CA THR A 326 -1.28 -17.25 -2.64
C THR A 326 -1.79 -16.25 -3.66
N ILE A 327 -0.87 -15.69 -4.46
CA ILE A 327 -1.23 -14.71 -5.49
C ILE A 327 -2.14 -15.34 -6.56
N GLU A 328 -1.97 -16.63 -6.86
CA GLU A 328 -2.88 -17.39 -7.73
C GLU A 328 -4.28 -17.49 -7.13
N GLY A 329 -4.38 -17.74 -5.81
CA GLY A 329 -5.65 -17.73 -5.09
C GLY A 329 -6.30 -16.35 -5.11
N ALA A 330 -5.51 -15.29 -4.93
CA ALA A 330 -6.00 -13.91 -4.95
C ALA A 330 -6.51 -13.52 -6.35
N VAL A 331 -5.88 -14.00 -7.42
CA VAL A 331 -6.40 -13.86 -8.79
C VAL A 331 -7.70 -14.67 -8.96
N ALA A 332 -7.74 -15.90 -8.45
CA ALA A 332 -8.89 -16.79 -8.56
C ALA A 332 -10.13 -16.25 -7.83
N PHE A 333 -9.95 -15.50 -6.73
CA PHE A 333 -11.03 -14.84 -6.00
C PHE A 333 -11.94 -14.00 -6.93
N TYR A 334 -11.36 -13.28 -7.89
CA TYR A 334 -12.12 -12.40 -8.80
C TYR A 334 -13.02 -13.14 -9.79
N ASN A 335 -12.85 -14.46 -9.96
CA ASN A 335 -13.81 -15.29 -10.69
C ASN A 335 -15.00 -15.72 -9.84
N GLY A 336 -14.87 -15.70 -8.51
CA GLY A 336 -15.84 -16.26 -7.57
C GLY A 336 -17.11 -15.43 -7.46
N ASP A 337 -18.16 -16.06 -6.93
CA ASP A 337 -19.47 -15.42 -6.71
C ASP A 337 -19.38 -14.24 -5.73
N ALA A 338 -18.50 -14.32 -4.72
CA ALA A 338 -18.25 -13.25 -3.76
C ALA A 338 -17.91 -11.93 -4.49
N PHE A 339 -16.88 -11.94 -5.33
CA PHE A 339 -16.55 -10.77 -6.14
C PHE A 339 -17.62 -10.47 -7.18
N ASN A 340 -18.04 -11.46 -7.95
CA ASN A 340 -18.93 -11.23 -9.08
C ASN A 340 -20.29 -10.65 -8.64
N ASN A 341 -20.78 -10.97 -7.45
CA ASN A 341 -22.02 -10.42 -6.89
C ASN A 341 -21.81 -9.16 -6.04
N SER A 342 -20.57 -8.81 -5.69
CA SER A 342 -20.24 -7.59 -4.94
C SER A 342 -20.59 -6.29 -5.72
N PRO A 343 -20.73 -5.15 -5.02
CA PRO A 343 -20.93 -3.85 -5.67
C PRO A 343 -19.85 -3.52 -6.72
N ALA A 344 -18.57 -3.79 -6.43
CA ALA A 344 -17.48 -3.55 -7.39
C ALA A 344 -17.57 -4.47 -8.61
N GLY A 345 -17.87 -5.76 -8.39
CA GLY A 345 -18.10 -6.72 -9.46
C GLY A 345 -19.25 -6.31 -10.37
N GLN A 346 -20.35 -5.77 -9.83
CA GLN A 346 -21.45 -5.23 -10.63
C GLN A 346 -21.06 -3.96 -11.39
N ALA A 347 -20.28 -3.06 -10.78
CA ALA A 347 -19.88 -1.80 -11.41
C ALA A 347 -19.08 -2.01 -12.70
N ILE A 348 -18.24 -3.04 -12.78
CA ILE A 348 -17.41 -3.36 -13.96
C ILE A 348 -18.10 -4.29 -14.98
N ARG A 349 -19.39 -4.61 -14.80
CA ARG A 349 -20.16 -5.43 -15.76
C ARG A 349 -20.72 -4.67 -16.95
N GLY A 350 -20.64 -3.34 -17.00
CA GLY A 350 -21.36 -2.49 -17.97
C GLY A 350 -21.36 -2.97 -19.44
N GLY A 351 -22.56 -3.14 -20.02
CA GLY A 351 -22.80 -3.47 -21.43
C GLY A 351 -22.94 -4.97 -21.74
N ALA A 352 -22.50 -5.41 -22.93
CA ALA A 352 -22.45 -6.83 -23.32
C ALA A 352 -21.31 -7.61 -22.61
N SER A 353 -20.61 -6.97 -21.68
CA SER A 353 -19.44 -7.50 -20.98
C SER A 353 -19.88 -8.42 -19.84
N LYS A 354 -19.37 -9.65 -19.82
CA LYS A 354 -19.75 -10.66 -18.83
C LYS A 354 -19.00 -10.46 -17.50
N ALA A 355 -19.45 -11.15 -16.46
CA ALA A 355 -18.68 -11.39 -15.24
C ALA A 355 -17.24 -11.82 -15.56
N ILE A 356 -16.29 -11.53 -14.66
CA ILE A 356 -14.94 -12.09 -14.80
C ILE A 356 -15.07 -13.61 -14.69
N ASN A 357 -14.54 -14.31 -15.68
CA ASN A 357 -14.63 -15.77 -15.80
C ASN A 357 -13.39 -16.28 -16.55
N LEU A 358 -12.25 -16.25 -15.87
CA LEU A 358 -10.98 -16.71 -16.39
C LEU A 358 -10.85 -18.23 -16.21
N ASP A 359 -10.33 -18.96 -17.20
CA ASP A 359 -9.96 -20.36 -16.96
C ASP A 359 -8.67 -20.48 -16.12
N ALA A 360 -8.33 -21.70 -15.71
CA ALA A 360 -7.14 -21.97 -14.89
C ALA A 360 -5.84 -21.46 -15.51
N THR A 361 -5.68 -21.57 -16.84
CA THR A 361 -4.48 -21.12 -17.54
C THR A 361 -4.39 -19.60 -17.57
N GLN A 362 -5.53 -18.92 -17.72
CA GLN A 362 -5.63 -17.46 -17.69
C GLN A 362 -5.32 -16.89 -16.31
N MET A 363 -5.83 -17.52 -15.23
CA MET A 363 -5.53 -17.11 -13.85
C MET A 363 -4.03 -17.24 -13.55
N VAL A 364 -3.41 -18.37 -13.91
CA VAL A 364 -1.97 -18.59 -13.75
C VAL A 364 -1.15 -17.59 -14.58
N SER A 365 -1.60 -17.24 -15.80
CA SER A 365 -0.96 -16.20 -16.60
C SER A 365 -0.97 -14.83 -15.91
N VAL A 366 -2.10 -14.41 -15.33
CA VAL A 366 -2.18 -13.14 -14.59
C VAL A 366 -1.29 -13.18 -13.34
N ALA A 367 -1.31 -14.28 -12.58
CA ALA A 367 -0.41 -14.44 -11.44
C ALA A 367 1.08 -14.39 -11.85
N ALA A 368 1.44 -15.02 -12.97
CA ALA A 368 2.79 -14.95 -13.52
C ALA A 368 3.19 -13.52 -13.93
N PHE A 369 2.25 -12.73 -14.46
CA PHE A 369 2.49 -11.31 -14.71
C PHE A 369 2.80 -10.54 -13.42
N LEU A 370 2.00 -10.72 -12.37
CA LEU A 370 2.20 -10.06 -11.07
C LEU A 370 3.54 -10.44 -10.43
N ARG A 371 3.92 -11.72 -10.49
CA ARG A 371 5.23 -12.21 -10.03
C ARG A 371 6.40 -11.57 -10.81
N VAL A 372 6.24 -11.38 -12.12
CA VAL A 372 7.28 -10.79 -12.98
C VAL A 372 7.46 -9.29 -12.69
N ILE A 373 6.37 -8.53 -12.54
CA ILE A 373 6.49 -7.09 -12.24
C ILE A 373 7.04 -6.85 -10.83
N ASN A 374 6.72 -7.72 -9.87
CA ASN A 374 7.31 -7.67 -8.53
C ASN A 374 8.82 -7.99 -8.56
N ALA A 375 9.26 -9.00 -9.31
CA ALA A 375 10.68 -9.25 -9.49
C ALA A 375 11.42 -8.10 -10.21
N LEU A 376 10.76 -7.40 -11.16
CA LEU A 376 11.32 -6.21 -11.80
C LEU A 376 11.44 -5.03 -10.84
N HIS A 377 10.47 -4.84 -9.94
CA HIS A 377 10.55 -3.83 -8.88
C HIS A 377 11.69 -4.14 -7.91
N ASN A 378 11.80 -5.37 -7.42
CA ASN A 378 12.93 -5.83 -6.60
C ASN A 378 14.29 -5.55 -7.28
N ILE A 379 14.40 -5.74 -8.60
CA ILE A 379 15.62 -5.39 -9.36
C ILE A 379 15.96 -3.90 -9.27
N ASP A 380 14.95 -3.03 -9.38
CA ASP A 380 15.17 -1.59 -9.39
C ASP A 380 15.61 -1.11 -7.98
N GLU A 381 14.99 -1.61 -6.91
CA GLU A 381 15.43 -1.36 -5.51
C GLU A 381 16.88 -1.84 -5.27
N LEU A 382 17.21 -3.04 -5.78
CA LEU A 382 18.55 -3.60 -5.68
C LEU A 382 19.60 -2.77 -6.43
N ASP A 383 19.28 -2.27 -7.63
CA ASP A 383 20.21 -1.44 -8.39
C ASP A 383 20.50 -0.12 -7.67
N ASP A 384 19.48 0.50 -7.07
CA ASP A 384 19.63 1.73 -6.28
C ASP A 384 20.51 1.49 -5.03
N MET A 385 20.20 0.46 -4.24
CA MET A 385 20.96 0.14 -3.02
C MET A 385 22.40 -0.27 -3.31
N LEU A 386 22.62 -1.19 -4.26
CA LEU A 386 23.96 -1.64 -4.60
C LEU A 386 24.75 -0.55 -5.32
N GLY A 387 24.08 0.30 -6.08
CA GLY A 387 24.66 1.48 -6.72
C GLY A 387 25.19 2.49 -5.71
N ALA A 388 24.41 2.80 -4.66
CA ALA A 388 24.85 3.67 -3.57
C ALA A 388 26.13 3.12 -2.91
N VAL A 389 26.17 1.81 -2.67
CA VAL A 389 27.35 1.13 -2.10
C VAL A 389 28.54 1.14 -3.07
N ALA A 390 28.31 0.88 -4.36
CA ALA A 390 29.35 0.83 -5.39
C ALA A 390 29.97 2.22 -5.64
N ARG A 391 29.20 3.30 -5.51
CA ARG A 391 29.69 4.68 -5.59
C ARG A 391 30.36 5.16 -4.29
N ASN A 392 30.34 4.34 -3.24
CA ASN A 392 30.81 4.68 -1.89
C ASN A 392 30.15 5.96 -1.38
N GLU A 393 28.83 6.08 -1.56
CA GLU A 393 28.06 7.19 -1.04
C GLU A 393 28.12 7.18 0.49
N TYR A 394 28.56 8.31 1.05
CA TYR A 394 28.48 8.54 2.49
C TYR A 394 27.02 8.84 2.81
N LEU A 395 26.30 7.82 3.26
CA LEU A 395 24.93 7.99 3.75
C LEU A 395 25.03 8.47 5.20
N ASP A 396 24.63 9.72 5.44
CA ASP A 396 24.68 10.33 6.78
C ASP A 396 23.70 9.62 7.72
N GLY A 397 24.22 8.66 8.49
CA GLY A 397 23.46 7.90 9.50
C GLY A 397 23.01 6.50 9.07
N GLU A 398 23.37 6.03 7.87
CA GLU A 398 23.17 4.64 7.43
C GLU A 398 24.48 4.02 6.96
N HIS A 399 24.93 2.96 7.63
CA HIS A 399 26.21 2.36 7.28
C HIS A 399 26.06 1.51 6.00
N PRO A 400 27.01 1.48 5.05
CA PRO A 400 26.92 0.64 3.84
C PRO A 400 26.71 -0.86 4.14
N GLU A 401 27.06 -1.33 5.34
CA GLU A 401 26.72 -2.68 5.79
C GLU A 401 25.21 -2.89 5.97
N GLN A 402 24.48 -1.89 6.46
CA GLN A 402 23.03 -1.96 6.63
C GLN A 402 22.34 -2.02 5.27
N VAL A 403 22.77 -1.18 4.31
CA VAL A 403 22.27 -1.21 2.93
C VAL A 403 22.49 -2.58 2.28
N ILE A 404 23.72 -3.12 2.39
CA ILE A 404 24.06 -4.45 1.86
C ILE A 404 23.27 -5.58 2.56
N LYS A 405 22.96 -5.44 3.85
CA LYS A 405 22.15 -6.45 4.55
C LYS A 405 20.69 -6.43 4.08
N ARG A 406 20.10 -5.24 3.90
CA ARG A 406 18.74 -5.12 3.36
C ARG A 406 18.63 -5.69 1.95
N SER A 407 19.64 -5.45 1.11
CA SER A 407 19.64 -5.99 -0.26
C SER A 407 19.58 -7.52 -0.32
N LEU A 408 19.87 -8.25 0.76
CA LEU A 408 19.65 -9.70 0.78
C LEU A 408 18.16 -10.06 0.76
N ASN A 409 17.31 -9.25 1.40
CA ASN A 409 15.86 -9.47 1.44
C ASN A 409 15.28 -9.34 0.03
N ASP A 410 15.48 -8.22 -0.66
CA ASP A 410 14.94 -8.03 -2.03
C ASP A 410 15.50 -9.05 -3.05
N ILE A 411 16.71 -9.59 -2.83
CA ILE A 411 17.23 -10.71 -3.64
C ILE A 411 16.42 -11.98 -3.37
N ASP A 412 16.18 -12.31 -2.10
CA ASP A 412 15.42 -13.49 -1.70
C ASP A 412 13.95 -13.35 -2.14
N ASP A 413 13.37 -12.15 -2.11
CA ASP A 413 12.04 -11.83 -2.62
C ASP A 413 11.95 -12.01 -4.14
N ALA A 414 12.90 -11.46 -4.91
CA ALA A 414 12.94 -11.66 -6.36
C ALA A 414 13.06 -13.16 -6.73
N ILE A 415 13.86 -13.92 -5.98
CA ILE A 415 13.97 -15.38 -6.14
C ILE A 415 12.62 -16.04 -5.83
N MET A 416 12.00 -15.70 -4.70
CA MET A 416 10.72 -16.27 -4.27
C MET A 416 9.62 -15.99 -5.29
N ALA A 417 9.48 -14.74 -5.74
CA ALA A 417 8.46 -14.31 -6.68
C ALA A 417 8.54 -15.11 -7.99
N LEU A 418 9.73 -15.21 -8.58
CA LEU A 418 9.96 -15.92 -9.83
C LEU A 418 9.89 -17.44 -9.68
N ALA A 419 10.51 -18.00 -8.64
CA ALA A 419 10.53 -19.45 -8.40
C ALA A 419 9.13 -19.99 -8.08
N GLY A 420 8.30 -19.21 -7.36
CA GLY A 420 6.91 -19.57 -7.07
C GLY A 420 6.05 -19.76 -8.32
N GLY A 421 6.40 -19.10 -9.42
CA GLY A 421 5.76 -19.30 -10.74
C GLY A 421 6.53 -20.20 -11.71
N SER A 422 7.70 -20.75 -11.32
CA SER A 422 8.66 -21.40 -12.23
C SER A 422 9.05 -20.51 -13.42
N LEU A 423 9.27 -19.22 -13.17
CA LEU A 423 9.52 -18.19 -14.18
C LEU A 423 11.01 -17.84 -14.24
N HIS A 424 11.51 -17.54 -15.44
CA HIS A 424 12.86 -17.00 -15.70
C HIS A 424 13.99 -17.71 -14.90
N PRO A 425 14.23 -19.02 -15.10
CA PRO A 425 15.24 -19.76 -14.33
C PRO A 425 16.66 -19.19 -14.45
N ASP A 426 17.00 -18.58 -15.60
CA ASP A 426 18.28 -17.89 -15.77
C ASP A 426 18.38 -16.63 -14.89
N ALA A 427 17.30 -15.84 -14.78
CA ALA A 427 17.25 -14.71 -13.84
C ALA A 427 17.37 -15.18 -12.39
N VAL A 428 16.70 -16.28 -12.02
CA VAL A 428 16.83 -16.89 -10.69
C VAL A 428 18.26 -17.35 -10.42
N SER A 429 18.96 -17.90 -11.42
CA SER A 429 20.38 -18.25 -11.29
C SER A 429 21.25 -17.01 -11.06
N ASP A 430 20.97 -15.92 -11.77
CA ASP A 430 21.67 -14.65 -11.61
C ASP A 430 21.42 -14.04 -10.22
N PHE A 431 20.18 -14.07 -9.71
CA PHE A 431 19.90 -13.62 -8.34
C PHE A 431 20.65 -14.44 -7.29
N LYS A 432 20.80 -15.75 -7.47
CA LYS A 432 21.61 -16.59 -6.58
C LYS A 432 23.10 -16.23 -6.62
N GLU A 433 23.62 -15.87 -7.80
CA GLU A 433 24.99 -15.35 -7.92
C GLU A 433 25.12 -13.99 -7.21
N THR A 434 24.17 -13.07 -7.43
CA THR A 434 24.09 -11.77 -6.74
C THR A 434 24.07 -11.97 -5.23
N ARG A 435 23.24 -12.87 -4.71
CA ARG A 435 23.14 -13.20 -3.29
C ARG A 435 24.50 -13.59 -2.71
N ALA A 436 25.22 -14.50 -3.38
CA ALA A 436 26.55 -14.94 -2.94
C ALA A 436 27.57 -13.79 -2.93
N LEU A 437 27.51 -12.87 -3.90
CA LEU A 437 28.35 -11.67 -3.93
C LEU A 437 28.03 -10.71 -2.77
N VAL A 438 26.75 -10.53 -2.46
CA VAL A 438 26.28 -9.66 -1.37
C VAL A 438 26.64 -10.26 -0.01
N GLU A 439 26.48 -11.57 0.19
CA GLU A 439 26.95 -12.26 1.40
C GLU A 439 28.46 -12.10 1.61
N GLU A 440 29.25 -12.23 0.54
CA GLU A 440 30.70 -11.97 0.59
C GLU A 440 30.98 -10.49 0.93
N ALA A 441 30.16 -9.55 0.45
CA ALA A 441 30.29 -8.11 0.72
C ALA A 441 29.95 -7.75 2.18
N VAL A 442 29.04 -8.49 2.82
CA VAL A 442 28.78 -8.41 4.27
C VAL A 442 30.02 -8.85 5.04
N GLN A 443 30.61 -9.99 4.68
CA GLN A 443 31.72 -10.61 5.40
C GLN A 443 33.05 -9.85 5.24
N TYR A 444 33.30 -9.24 4.08
CA TYR A 444 34.58 -8.61 3.76
C TYR A 444 34.43 -7.13 3.43
N PRO A 445 34.41 -6.23 4.43
CA PRO A 445 34.24 -4.79 4.23
C PRO A 445 35.21 -4.17 3.22
N SER A 446 36.47 -4.64 3.18
CA SER A 446 37.49 -4.16 2.25
C SER A 446 37.20 -4.46 0.76
N ARG A 447 36.29 -5.40 0.49
CA ARG A 447 35.88 -5.81 -0.86
C ARG A 447 34.45 -5.36 -1.22
N ARG A 448 33.73 -4.76 -0.27
CA ARG A 448 32.30 -4.43 -0.38
C ARG A 448 31.95 -3.65 -1.64
N ILE A 449 32.65 -2.55 -1.91
CA ILE A 449 32.43 -1.70 -3.09
C ILE A 449 32.57 -2.50 -4.39
N LYS A 450 33.65 -3.30 -4.51
CA LYS A 450 33.92 -4.12 -5.69
C LYS A 450 32.87 -5.22 -5.88
N LEU A 451 32.41 -5.82 -4.78
CA LEU A 451 31.39 -6.87 -4.81
C LEU A 451 30.01 -6.31 -5.15
N ALA A 452 29.64 -5.15 -4.61
CA ALA A 452 28.41 -4.44 -4.97
C ALA A 452 28.38 -4.09 -6.47
N ALA A 453 29.46 -3.55 -7.03
CA ALA A 453 29.55 -3.25 -8.46
C ALA A 453 29.41 -4.51 -9.35
N ARG A 454 29.95 -5.65 -8.91
CA ARG A 454 29.75 -6.94 -9.59
C ARG A 454 28.31 -7.41 -9.47
N ALA A 455 27.71 -7.29 -8.29
CA ALA A 455 26.31 -7.66 -8.04
C ALA A 455 25.35 -6.85 -8.94
N GLN A 456 25.56 -5.54 -9.09
CA GLN A 456 24.79 -4.71 -10.04
C GLN A 456 24.89 -5.21 -11.48
N THR A 457 26.09 -5.61 -11.91
CA THR A 457 26.28 -6.16 -13.27
C THR A 457 25.48 -7.46 -13.46
N VAL A 458 25.42 -8.32 -12.44
CA VAL A 458 24.66 -9.56 -12.47
C VAL A 458 23.15 -9.29 -12.42
N ILE A 459 22.68 -8.33 -11.63
CA ILE A 459 21.27 -7.91 -11.61
C ILE A 459 20.82 -7.33 -12.95
N ALA A 460 21.66 -6.51 -13.61
CA ALA A 460 21.37 -6.02 -14.95
C ALA A 460 21.22 -7.18 -15.96
N ARG A 461 22.02 -8.24 -15.80
CA ARG A 461 21.89 -9.49 -16.58
C ARG A 461 20.58 -10.20 -16.24
N ALA A 462 20.22 -10.33 -14.97
CA ALA A 462 18.92 -10.87 -14.53
C ALA A 462 17.74 -10.13 -15.17
N LYS A 463 17.75 -8.79 -15.16
CA LYS A 463 16.74 -7.94 -15.83
C LYS A 463 16.64 -8.26 -17.32
N SER A 464 17.78 -8.45 -17.99
CA SER A 464 17.82 -8.82 -19.41
C SER A 464 17.21 -10.20 -19.69
N HIS A 465 17.09 -11.10 -18.72
CA HIS A 465 16.37 -12.37 -18.88
C HIS A 465 14.84 -12.19 -18.78
N ILE A 466 14.36 -11.09 -18.20
CA ILE A 466 12.94 -10.83 -17.92
C ILE A 466 12.30 -9.96 -19.00
N VAL A 467 12.97 -8.88 -19.41
CA VAL A 467 12.50 -7.91 -20.42
C VAL A 467 13.42 -7.81 -21.63
N SER A 468 12.88 -7.38 -22.78
CA SER A 468 13.62 -7.27 -24.06
C SER A 468 14.33 -5.95 -24.28
#